data_AF-A0A3D2BEG7-F1
#
_entry.id   AF-A0A3D2BEG7-F1
#
_cell.length_a   1.000
_cell.length_b   1.000
_cell.length_c   1.000
_cell.angle_alpha   90.00
_cell.angle_beta   90.00
_cell.angle_gamma   90.00
#
_symmetry.space_group_name_H-M   'P 1'
#
loop_
_entity.id
_entity.type
_entity.pdbx_description
1 polymer ?
#
loop_
_entity_poly.entity_id
_entity_poly.type
_entity_poly.pdbx_seq_one_letter_code
_entity_poly.pdbx_strand_id
1 'polypeptide(L)' 'MDKKELTYDEAMAEIEAILAKFRNEEMSVDALAAEVRRATTLIAFCRKRLLKAESDVKKITGE' A
#
# COMPACT_ATOMS: atom_id res chain seq x y z
N MET A 1 15.96 11.65 14.09
CA MET A 1 14.56 11.25 13.84
C MET A 1 14.60 10.28 12.69
N ASP A 2 14.79 9.00 12.99
CA ASP A 2 14.94 7.94 12.00
C ASP A 2 13.68 7.87 11.14
N LYS A 3 13.86 8.02 9.82
CA LYS A 3 12.78 7.81 8.85
C LYS A 3 12.42 6.33 8.92
N LYS A 4 11.41 5.99 9.73
CA LYS A 4 10.83 4.65 9.73
C LYS A 4 10.37 4.35 8.30
N GLU A 5 10.98 3.34 7.70
CA GLU A 5 10.52 2.83 6.42
C GLU A 5 9.10 2.32 6.60
N LEU A 6 8.21 2.72 5.70
CA LEU A 6 6.82 2.28 5.68
C LEU A 6 6.78 0.75 5.66
N THR A 7 6.06 0.13 6.59
CA THR A 7 5.89 -1.33 6.63
C THR A 7 4.75 -1.76 5.71
N TYR A 8 4.68 -3.07 5.41
CA TYR A 8 3.56 -3.62 4.63
C TYR A 8 2.24 -3.42 5.37
N ASP A 9 2.22 -3.67 6.68
CA ASP A 9 1.03 -3.53 7.51
C ASP A 9 0.55 -2.09 7.61
N GLU A 10 1.47 -1.13 7.75
CA GLU A 10 1.13 0.30 7.72
C GLU A 10 0.58 0.73 6.35
N ALA A 11 1.21 0.28 5.26
CA ALA A 11 0.70 0.56 3.92
C ALA A 11 -0.70 -0.02 3.70
N MET A 12 -0.96 -1.21 4.25
CA MET A 12 -2.25 -1.88 4.14
C MET A 12 -3.32 -1.16 4.97
N ALA A 13 -3.00 -0.79 6.21
CA ALA A 13 -3.89 -0.01 7.07
C ALA A 13 -4.25 1.35 6.44
N GLU A 14 -3.29 2.00 5.78
CA GLU A 14 -3.56 3.26 5.08
C GLU A 14 -4.50 3.08 3.87
N ILE A 15 -4.33 2.02 3.08
CA ILE A 15 -5.27 1.68 1.99
C ILE A 15 -6.68 1.41 2.53
N GLU A 16 -6.81 0.68 3.63
CA GLU A 16 -8.12 0.42 4.26
C GLU A 16 -8.78 1.71 4.77
N ALA A 17 -7.99 2.60 5.36
CA ALA A 17 -8.47 3.91 5.80
C ALA A 17 -8.95 4.77 4.61
N ILE A 18 -8.22 4.73 3.49
CA ILE A 18 -8.66 5.37 2.24
C ILE A 18 -10.00 4.77 1.82
N LEU A 19 -10.12 3.45 1.70
CA LEU A 19 -11.37 2.79 1.31
C LEU A 19 -12.54 3.12 2.26
N ALA A 20 -12.30 3.28 3.55
CA ALA A 20 -13.32 3.69 4.51
C ALA A 20 -13.84 5.11 4.22
N LYS A 21 -12.94 6.06 3.95
CA LYS A 21 -13.32 7.43 3.54
C LYS A 21 -14.14 7.43 2.26
N PHE A 22 -13.77 6.62 1.27
CA PHE A 22 -14.52 6.46 0.02
C PHE A 22 -15.95 5.99 0.27
N ARG A 23 -16.15 5.01 1.18
CA ARG A 23 -17.48 4.47 1.51
C ARG A 23 -18.38 5.45 2.26
N ASN A 24 -17.80 6.39 2.98
CA ASN A 24 -18.56 7.36 3.77
C ASN A 24 -19.09 8.53 2.92
N GLU A 25 -18.78 8.60 1.62
CA GLU A 25 -19.19 9.69 0.70
C GLU A 25 -18.76 11.11 1.16
N GLU A 26 -17.89 11.20 2.17
CA GLU A 26 -17.38 12.46 2.75
C GLU A 26 -16.26 13.10 1.91
N MET A 27 -16.06 12.65 0.66
CA MET A 27 -14.94 13.06 -0.18
C MET A 27 -15.37 13.91 -1.37
N SER A 28 -14.74 15.07 -1.52
CA SER A 28 -14.82 15.87 -2.75
C SER A 28 -14.09 15.19 -3.91
N VAL A 29 -14.44 15.56 -5.15
CA VAL A 29 -13.80 15.01 -6.37
C VAL A 29 -12.28 15.26 -6.40
N ASP A 30 -11.82 16.40 -5.89
CA ASP A 30 -10.39 16.71 -5.81
C ASP A 30 -9.67 15.84 -4.75
N ALA A 31 -10.31 15.63 -3.59
CA ALA A 31 -9.81 14.72 -2.56
C ALA A 31 -9.78 13.26 -3.08
N LEU A 32 -10.77 12.87 -3.87
CA LEU A 32 -10.84 11.57 -4.55
C LEU A 32 -9.59 11.30 -5.37
N ALA A 33 -9.23 12.23 -6.25
CA ALA A 33 -8.08 12.08 -7.13
C ALA A 33 -6.77 11.96 -6.33
N ALA A 34 -6.62 12.70 -5.23
CA ALA A 34 -5.44 12.62 -4.37
C ALA A 34 -5.35 11.28 -3.64
N GLU A 35 -6.45 10.82 -3.03
CA GLU A 35 -6.49 9.58 -2.25
C GLU A 35 -6.34 8.34 -3.16
N VAL A 36 -6.90 8.34 -4.38
CA VAL A 36 -6.64 7.27 -5.38
C VAL A 36 -5.15 7.18 -5.73
N ARG A 37 -4.49 8.32 -5.97
CA ARG A 37 -3.04 8.34 -6.29
C ARG A 37 -2.21 7.81 -5.13
N ARG A 38 -2.60 8.15 -3.90
CA ARG A 38 -1.98 7.64 -2.67
C ARG A 38 -2.15 6.13 -2.56
N ALA A 39 -3.38 5.62 -2.67
CA ALA A 39 -3.68 4.20 -2.66
C ALA A 39 -2.90 3.44 -3.75
N THR A 40 -2.81 3.99 -4.96
CA THR A 40 -2.04 3.39 -6.07
C THR A 40 -0.55 3.26 -5.73
N THR A 41 0.02 4.28 -5.08
CA THR A 41 1.41 4.27 -4.62
C THR A 41 1.65 3.20 -3.55
N LEU A 42 0.72 3.07 -2.59
CA LEU A 42 0.78 2.06 -1.53
C LEU A 42 0.64 0.64 -2.10
N ILE A 43 -0.25 0.43 -3.05
CA ILE A 43 -0.42 -0.86 -3.74
C ILE A 43 0.86 -1.25 -4.49
N ALA A 44 1.49 -0.30 -5.19
CA ALA A 44 2.77 -0.55 -5.87
C ALA A 44 3.89 -0.93 -4.88
N PHE A 45 3.93 -0.26 -3.72
CA PHE A 45 4.82 -0.60 -2.62
C PHE A 45 4.58 -2.04 -2.10
N CYS A 46 3.33 -2.39 -1.81
CA CYS A 46 2.94 -3.72 -1.35
C CYS A 46 3.34 -4.81 -2.36
N ARG A 47 3.05 -4.59 -3.65
CA ARG A 47 3.44 -5.51 -4.74
C ARG A 47 4.96 -5.71 -4.80
N LYS A 48 5.74 -4.64 -4.68
CA LYS A 48 7.20 -4.73 -4.68
C LYS A 48 7.72 -5.57 -3.51
N ARG A 49 7.11 -5.45 -2.32
CA ARG A 49 7.45 -6.28 -1.16
C ARG A 49 7.09 -7.74 -1.37
N LEU A 50 5.91 -8.02 -1.93
CA LEU A 50 5.46 -9.39 -2.23
C LEU A 50 6.38 -10.06 -3.26
N LEU A 51 6.73 -9.38 -4.34
CA LEU A 51 7.67 -9.89 -5.35
C LEU A 51 9.06 -10.16 -4.76
N LYS A 52 9.53 -9.30 -3.86
CA LYS A 52 10.79 -9.53 -3.15
C LYS A 52 10.70 -10.78 -2.27
N ALA A 53 9.63 -10.90 -1.48
CA ALA A 53 9.40 -12.07 -0.63
C ALA A 53 9.30 -13.36 -1.47
N GLU A 54 8.58 -13.35 -2.58
CA GLU A 54 8.47 -14.48 -3.50
C GLU A 54 9.84 -14.86 -4.08
N SER A 55 10.64 -13.88 -4.52
CA SER A 55 11.99 -14.13 -5.02
C SER A 55 12.90 -14.73 -3.95
N ASP A 56 12.79 -14.27 -2.71
CA ASP A 56 13.58 -14.80 -1.60
C ASP A 56 13.12 -16.22 -1.23
N VAL A 57 11.83 -16.52 -1.27
CA VAL A 57 11.30 -17.88 -1.11
C VAL A 57 11.85 -18.81 -2.19
N LYS A 58 11.78 -18.42 -3.48
CA LYS A 58 12.31 -19.21 -4.60
C LYS A 58 13.80 -19.54 -4.44
N LYS A 59 14.61 -18.58 -3.99
CA LYS A 59 16.03 -18.81 -3.69
C LYS A 59 16.26 -19.84 -2.59
N ILE A 60 15.36 -19.91 -1.61
CA ILE A 60 15.45 -20.85 -0.48
C ILE A 60 14.98 -22.25 -0.92
N THR A 61 13.87 -22.34 -1.67
CA THR A 61 13.30 -23.62 -2.09
C THR A 61 14.02 -24.24 -3.30
N GLY A 62 14.84 -23.46 -4.02
CA GLY A 62 15.65 -23.96 -5.14
C GLY A 62 14.85 -24.25 -6.41
N GLU A 63 13.62 -23.74 -6.49
CA GLU A 63 12.77 -23.74 -7.70
C GLU A 63 13.03 -22.52 -8.60
#